data_AF-A0A2K3KFZ3-F1
#
_entry.id   AF-A0A2K3KFZ3-F1
#
_cell.length_a   1.000
_cell.length_b   1.000
_cell.length_c   1.000
_cell.angle_alpha   90.00
_cell.angle_beta   90.00
_cell.angle_gamma   90.00
#
_symmetry.space_group_name_H-M   'P 1'
#
loop_
_entity.id
_entity.type
_entity.pdbx_description
1 polymer ?
#
loop_
_entity_poly.entity_id
_entity_poly.type
_entity_poly.pdbx_seq_one_letter_code
_entity_poly.pdbx_strand_id
1 'polypeptide(L)'
;MQELLPGVEHRFCVRHLCDNFKKRFPGKKLKDLMWKAANASYAQAWQREMNEIKTNNIDAFKYLLKIPPRHWSKSYFTFNSKCDTLVNNISEAFNSVIIEARQKPIVTMLEDIKDYLMDTWTTRRNKYDHLPDGSVMPKIQEKMQEERKSCRRWSCRLAGEKIYDVVLIRNADVTTEKYIVDLNKME
;
A
#
# COMPACT_ATOMS: atom_id res chain seq x y z
N MET A 1 -21.93 -9.52 2.31
CA MET A 1 -21.32 -8.18 2.05
C MET A 1 -21.81 -7.63 0.73
N GLN A 2 -21.59 -8.32 -0.40
CA GLN A 2 -22.08 -7.87 -1.71
C GLN A 2 -23.62 -7.79 -1.80
N GLU A 3 -24.34 -8.61 -1.03
CA GLU A 3 -25.80 -8.55 -0.87
C GLU A 3 -26.28 -7.39 0.03
N LEU A 4 -25.46 -6.95 0.99
CA LEU A 4 -25.82 -5.91 1.97
C LEU A 4 -25.42 -4.51 1.48
N LEU A 5 -24.31 -4.42 0.73
CA LEU A 5 -23.74 -3.17 0.22
C LEU A 5 -23.29 -3.39 -1.24
N PRO A 6 -24.24 -3.49 -2.19
CA PRO A 6 -23.91 -3.66 -3.60
C PRO A 6 -23.14 -2.43 -4.11
N GLY A 7 -22.15 -2.68 -4.97
CA GLY A 7 -21.32 -1.62 -5.56
C GLY A 7 -20.17 -1.12 -4.68
N VAL A 8 -20.09 -1.54 -3.41
CA VAL A 8 -18.95 -1.20 -2.54
C VAL A 8 -17.80 -2.17 -2.78
N GLU A 9 -16.61 -1.61 -3.06
CA GLU A 9 -15.41 -2.42 -3.22
C GLU A 9 -14.92 -2.94 -1.86
N HIS A 10 -14.81 -4.26 -1.75
CA HIS A 10 -14.33 -4.91 -0.54
C HIS A 10 -12.85 -5.24 -0.67
N ARG A 11 -12.02 -4.67 0.21
CA ARG A 11 -10.58 -4.92 0.25
C ARG A 11 -10.21 -5.74 1.48
N PHE A 12 -9.33 -6.70 1.29
CA PHE A 12 -8.76 -7.50 2.36
C PHE A 12 -7.58 -6.76 2.96
N CYS A 13 -7.47 -6.82 4.29
CA CYS A 13 -6.24 -6.43 4.97
C CYS A 13 -5.12 -7.38 4.53
N VAL A 14 -4.13 -6.87 3.81
CA VAL A 14 -3.02 -7.68 3.29
C VAL A 14 -2.19 -8.29 4.41
N ARG A 15 -2.18 -7.68 5.60
CA ARG A 15 -1.55 -8.26 6.79
C ARG A 15 -2.20 -9.60 7.15
N HIS A 16 -3.52 -9.63 7.31
CA HIS A 16 -4.25 -10.88 7.61
C HIS A 16 -4.13 -11.90 6.49
N LEU A 17 -4.18 -11.45 5.24
CA LEU A 17 -3.95 -12.33 4.09
C LEU A 17 -2.55 -12.96 4.15
N CYS A 18 -1.53 -12.16 4.48
CA CYS A 18 -0.15 -12.60 4.64
C CYS A 18 0.00 -13.59 5.80
N ASP A 19 -0.67 -13.37 6.93
CA ASP A 19 -0.62 -14.30 8.07
C ASP A 19 -1.26 -15.64 7.72
N ASN A 20 -2.38 -15.64 7.01
CA ASN A 20 -2.99 -16.87 6.48
C ASN A 20 -2.11 -17.56 5.44
N PHE A 21 -1.46 -16.79 4.58
CA PHE A 21 -0.53 -17.29 3.58
C PHE A 21 0.69 -17.97 4.24
N LYS A 22 1.31 -17.32 5.23
CA LYS A 22 2.48 -17.85 5.95
C LYS A 22 2.20 -19.14 6.71
N LYS A 23 0.98 -19.32 7.22
CA LYS A 23 0.56 -20.59 7.86
C LYS A 23 0.62 -21.78 6.90
N ARG A 24 0.38 -21.56 5.62
CA ARG A 24 0.40 -22.61 4.57
C ARG A 24 1.75 -22.69 3.84
N PHE A 25 2.37 -21.54 3.61
CA PHE A 25 3.60 -21.38 2.84
C PHE A 25 4.62 -20.61 3.68
N PRO A 26 5.30 -21.29 4.61
CA PRO A 26 6.32 -20.63 5.43
C PRO A 26 7.52 -20.21 4.57
N GLY A 27 8.16 -19.11 4.94
CA GLY A 27 9.37 -18.62 4.29
C GLY A 27 9.35 -17.12 4.03
N LYS A 28 10.45 -16.45 4.38
CA LYS A 28 10.60 -14.99 4.20
C LYS A 28 10.51 -14.59 2.73
N LYS A 29 11.13 -15.36 1.82
CA LYS A 29 11.12 -15.06 0.38
C LYS A 29 9.71 -15.03 -0.21
N LEU A 30 8.89 -16.06 0.05
CA LEU A 30 7.51 -16.12 -0.44
C LEU A 30 6.64 -15.02 0.16
N LYS A 31 6.82 -14.72 1.46
CA LYS A 31 6.19 -13.57 2.11
C LYS A 31 6.53 -12.27 1.38
N ASP A 32 7.82 -12.01 1.14
CA ASP A 32 8.27 -10.77 0.54
C ASP A 32 7.74 -10.62 -0.90
N LEU A 33 7.73 -11.70 -1.69
CA LEU A 33 7.13 -11.73 -3.02
C LEU A 33 5.62 -11.47 -2.99
N MET A 34 4.89 -12.07 -2.04
CA MET A 34 3.45 -11.84 -1.86
C MET A 34 3.17 -10.37 -1.51
N TRP A 35 4.00 -9.74 -0.67
CA TRP A 35 3.91 -8.31 -0.37
C TRP A 35 4.22 -7.43 -1.59
N LYS A 36 5.19 -7.81 -2.44
CA LYS A 36 5.46 -7.08 -3.68
C LYS A 36 4.28 -7.18 -4.65
N ALA A 37 3.68 -8.37 -4.80
CA ALA A 37 2.47 -8.55 -5.61
C ALA A 37 1.31 -7.71 -5.08
N ALA A 38 1.09 -7.69 -3.75
CA ALA A 38 0.06 -6.85 -3.15
C ALA A 38 0.29 -5.35 -3.41
N ASN A 39 1.53 -4.88 -3.30
CA ASN A 39 1.91 -3.47 -3.51
C ASN A 39 2.10 -3.06 -4.97
N ALA A 40 2.02 -3.99 -5.93
CA ALA A 40 2.21 -3.68 -7.34
C ALA A 40 1.24 -2.57 -7.78
N SER A 41 1.77 -1.51 -8.40
CA SER A 41 0.98 -0.33 -8.79
C SER A 41 0.20 -0.51 -10.10
N TYR A 42 0.65 -1.44 -10.95
CA TYR A 42 0.09 -1.74 -12.28
C TYR A 42 0.13 -3.24 -12.58
N ALA A 43 -0.70 -3.69 -13.53
CA ALA A 43 -0.97 -5.11 -13.76
C ALA A 43 0.27 -5.91 -14.21
N GLN A 44 1.14 -5.33 -15.03
CA GLN A 44 2.37 -5.99 -15.48
C GLN A 44 3.35 -6.23 -14.33
N ALA A 45 3.48 -5.29 -13.38
CA ALA A 45 4.28 -5.50 -12.16
C ALA A 45 3.69 -6.65 -11.35
N TRP A 46 2.36 -6.66 -11.15
CA TRP A 46 1.71 -7.76 -10.44
C TRP A 46 1.99 -9.11 -11.09
N GLN A 47 1.87 -9.18 -12.42
CA GLN A 47 2.12 -10.42 -13.17
C GLN A 47 3.58 -10.89 -13.01
N ARG A 48 4.54 -9.97 -13.03
CA ARG A 48 5.96 -10.28 -12.78
C ARG A 48 6.16 -10.90 -11.40
N GLU A 49 5.65 -10.25 -10.35
CA GLU A 49 5.80 -10.76 -8.98
C GLU A 49 5.08 -12.12 -8.80
N MET A 50 3.89 -12.30 -9.41
CA MET A 50 3.17 -13.57 -9.38
C MET A 50 3.91 -14.69 -10.14
N ASN A 51 4.57 -14.36 -11.26
CA ASN A 51 5.43 -15.32 -11.97
C ASN A 51 6.65 -15.70 -11.13
N GLU A 52 7.25 -14.75 -10.40
CA GLU A 52 8.33 -15.07 -9.45
C GLU A 52 7.83 -16.02 -8.35
N ILE A 53 6.63 -15.80 -7.80
CA ILE A 53 6.01 -16.73 -6.85
C ILE A 53 5.84 -18.11 -7.48
N LYS A 54 5.35 -18.20 -8.73
CA LYS A 54 5.17 -19.46 -9.46
C LYS A 54 6.46 -20.25 -9.59
N THR A 55 7.56 -19.58 -9.92
CA THR A 55 8.89 -20.20 -10.04
C THR A 55 9.42 -20.71 -8.70
N ASN A 56 9.11 -20.02 -7.60
CA ASN A 56 9.55 -20.44 -6.26
C ASN A 56 8.66 -21.53 -5.65
N ASN A 57 7.34 -21.43 -5.84
CA ASN A 57 6.37 -22.40 -5.34
C ASN A 57 5.05 -22.29 -6.13
N ILE A 58 4.75 -23.33 -6.91
CA ILE A 58 3.57 -23.35 -7.78
C ILE A 58 2.26 -23.42 -6.99
N ASP A 59 2.25 -24.03 -5.80
CA ASP A 59 1.04 -24.16 -4.97
C ASP A 59 0.71 -22.85 -4.27
N ALA A 60 1.73 -22.09 -3.86
CA ALA A 60 1.57 -20.72 -3.35
C ALA A 60 0.97 -19.80 -4.42
N PHE A 61 1.43 -19.91 -5.67
CA PHE A 61 0.88 -19.20 -6.82
C PHE A 61 -0.60 -19.56 -7.06
N LYS A 62 -0.91 -20.87 -7.12
CA LYS A 62 -2.30 -21.36 -7.26
C LYS A 62 -3.19 -20.88 -6.12
N TYR A 63 -2.68 -20.84 -4.89
CA TYR A 63 -3.43 -20.35 -3.73
C TYR A 63 -3.79 -18.87 -3.88
N LEU A 64 -2.84 -18.02 -4.26
CA LEU A 64 -3.09 -16.59 -4.45
C LEU A 64 -4.01 -16.31 -5.65
N LEU A 65 -3.92 -17.11 -6.73
CA LEU A 65 -4.81 -16.99 -7.88
C LEU A 65 -6.28 -17.28 -7.56
N LYS A 66 -6.57 -18.14 -6.56
CA LYS A 66 -7.94 -18.38 -6.11
C LYS A 66 -8.58 -17.15 -5.48
N ILE A 67 -7.77 -16.18 -5.06
CA ILE A 67 -8.23 -14.96 -4.41
C ILE A 67 -8.21 -13.84 -5.47
N PRO A 68 -9.37 -13.30 -5.87
CA PRO A 68 -9.42 -12.27 -6.91
C PRO A 68 -8.52 -11.08 -6.57
N PRO A 69 -7.58 -10.68 -7.46
CA PRO A 69 -6.60 -9.60 -7.19
C PRO A 69 -7.24 -8.27 -6.80
N ARG A 70 -8.45 -7.98 -7.29
CA ARG A 70 -9.26 -6.80 -6.90
C ARG A 70 -9.45 -6.66 -5.38
N HIS A 71 -9.34 -7.74 -4.61
CA HIS A 71 -9.52 -7.69 -3.17
C HIS A 71 -8.22 -7.40 -2.41
N TRP A 72 -7.03 -7.57 -3.00
CA TRP A 72 -5.79 -7.54 -2.22
C TRP A 72 -4.56 -6.94 -2.90
N SER A 73 -4.62 -6.65 -4.20
CA SER A 73 -3.54 -5.98 -4.93
C SER A 73 -3.92 -4.57 -5.36
N LYS A 74 -3.05 -3.61 -5.05
CA LYS A 74 -3.19 -2.20 -5.39
C LYS A 74 -3.42 -1.97 -6.90
N SER A 75 -2.78 -2.78 -7.75
CA SER A 75 -2.88 -2.68 -9.20
C SER A 75 -4.29 -2.93 -9.75
N TYR A 76 -5.14 -3.65 -9.00
CA TYR A 76 -6.49 -4.02 -9.41
C TYR A 76 -7.59 -3.30 -8.63
N PHE A 77 -7.24 -2.36 -7.76
CA PHE A 77 -8.24 -1.53 -7.08
C PHE A 77 -8.81 -0.48 -8.03
N THR A 78 -10.10 -0.17 -7.85
CA THR A 78 -10.71 0.95 -8.56
C THR A 78 -10.10 2.27 -8.15
N PHE A 79 -10.22 3.30 -9.00
CA PHE A 79 -9.65 4.63 -8.74
C PHE A 79 -10.03 5.18 -7.35
N ASN A 80 -11.31 5.08 -6.99
CA ASN A 80 -11.83 5.61 -5.72
C ASN A 80 -11.30 4.85 -4.49
N SER A 81 -10.98 3.57 -4.63
CA SER A 81 -10.47 2.74 -3.53
C SER A 81 -8.95 2.59 -3.56
N LYS A 82 -8.27 3.17 -4.55
CA LYS A 82 -6.82 3.04 -4.69
C LYS A 82 -6.15 3.94 -3.66
N CYS A 83 -5.55 3.33 -2.65
CA CYS A 83 -4.72 4.04 -1.69
C CYS A 83 -3.44 3.24 -1.38
N ASP A 84 -2.44 3.92 -0.83
CA ASP A 84 -1.16 3.30 -0.44
C ASP A 84 -1.29 2.36 0.75
N THR A 85 -2.39 2.46 1.50
CA THR A 85 -2.60 1.66 2.71
C THR A 85 -3.32 0.36 2.36
N LEU A 86 -2.57 -0.75 2.33
CA LEU A 86 -3.08 -2.11 2.10
C LEU A 86 -3.42 -2.86 3.40
N VAL A 87 -3.25 -2.21 4.54
CA VAL A 87 -3.41 -2.79 5.87
C VAL A 87 -4.50 -2.07 6.64
N ASN A 88 -5.18 -2.77 7.54
CA ASN A 88 -6.22 -2.19 8.38
C ASN A 88 -5.66 -1.57 9.68
N ASN A 89 -4.42 -1.07 9.62
CA ASN A 89 -3.66 -0.66 10.81
C ASN A 89 -4.36 0.48 11.59
N ILE A 90 -5.08 1.38 10.91
CA ILE A 90 -5.78 2.49 11.58
C ILE A 90 -6.90 1.94 12.46
N SER A 91 -7.74 1.06 11.92
CA SER A 91 -8.82 0.45 12.68
C SER A 91 -8.30 -0.52 13.74
N GLU A 92 -7.24 -1.29 13.44
CA GLU A 92 -6.61 -2.19 14.41
C GLU A 92 -6.01 -1.41 15.59
N ALA A 93 -5.29 -0.32 15.32
CA ALA A 93 -4.74 0.54 16.37
C ALA A 93 -5.83 1.19 17.21
N PHE A 94 -6.88 1.73 16.59
CA PHE A 94 -8.00 2.31 17.32
C PHE A 94 -8.73 1.25 18.16
N ASN A 95 -9.03 0.09 17.59
CA ASN A 95 -9.69 -1.01 18.27
C ASN A 95 -8.89 -1.50 19.48
N SER A 96 -7.55 -1.50 19.41
CA SER A 96 -6.71 -1.89 20.56
C SER A 96 -6.78 -0.92 21.73
N VAL A 97 -7.00 0.37 21.47
CA VAL A 97 -7.09 1.39 22.52
C VAL A 97 -8.44 1.32 23.24
N ILE A 98 -9.52 1.08 22.50
CA ILE A 98 -10.88 1.16 23.07
C ILE A 98 -11.36 -0.14 23.72
N ILE A 99 -10.50 -1.16 23.88
CA ILE A 99 -10.90 -2.46 24.43
C ILE A 99 -11.52 -2.32 25.82
N GLU A 100 -10.91 -1.50 26.67
CA GLU A 100 -11.38 -1.29 28.05
C GLU A 100 -12.62 -0.39 28.08
N ALA A 101 -12.62 0.70 27.31
CA ALA A 101 -13.77 1.60 27.19
C ALA A 101 -15.05 0.86 26.77
N ARG A 102 -14.93 -0.10 25.84
CA ARG A 102 -16.05 -0.92 25.34
C ARG A 102 -16.70 -1.84 26.36
N GLN A 103 -16.06 -2.06 27.51
CA GLN A 103 -16.61 -2.87 28.60
C GLN A 103 -17.49 -2.05 29.57
N LYS A 104 -17.55 -0.73 29.36
CA LYS A 104 -18.28 0.21 30.22
C LYS A 104 -19.66 0.55 29.64
N PRO A 105 -20.58 1.14 30.44
CA PRO A 105 -21.85 1.66 29.92
C PRO A 105 -21.65 2.68 28.80
N ILE A 106 -22.64 2.81 27.91
CA ILE A 106 -22.52 3.59 26.67
C ILE A 106 -22.04 5.04 26.89
N VAL A 107 -22.52 5.71 27.93
CA VAL A 107 -22.11 7.10 28.24
C VAL A 107 -20.63 7.15 28.63
N THR A 108 -20.21 6.31 29.58
CA THR A 108 -18.82 6.24 30.03
C THR A 108 -17.85 5.80 28.93
N MET A 109 -18.27 4.85 28.08
CA MET A 109 -17.49 4.45 26.90
C MET A 109 -17.23 5.63 25.97
N LEU A 110 -18.24 6.46 25.71
CA LEU A 110 -18.11 7.62 24.83
C LEU A 110 -17.24 8.71 25.48
N GLU A 111 -17.33 8.90 26.79
CA GLU A 111 -16.47 9.83 27.54
C GLU A 111 -15.00 9.42 27.46
N ASP A 112 -14.67 8.16 27.72
CA ASP A 112 -13.30 7.63 27.59
C ASP A 112 -12.74 7.82 26.17
N ILE A 113 -13.54 7.49 25.14
CA ILE A 113 -13.12 7.64 23.75
C ILE A 113 -12.86 9.12 23.42
N LYS A 114 -13.74 10.01 23.89
CA LYS A 114 -13.61 11.46 23.69
C LYS A 114 -12.34 11.97 24.36
N ASP A 115 -12.07 11.59 25.61
CA ASP A 115 -10.88 12.01 26.35
C ASP A 115 -9.59 11.51 25.65
N TYR A 116 -9.57 10.25 25.21
CA TYR A 116 -8.47 9.72 24.40
C TYR A 116 -8.22 10.52 23.12
N LEU A 117 -9.27 10.91 22.39
CA LEU A 117 -9.16 11.70 21.18
C LEU A 117 -8.62 13.11 21.48
N MET A 118 -9.11 13.74 22.55
CA MET A 118 -8.65 15.07 22.98
C MET A 118 -7.16 15.08 23.35
N ASP A 119 -6.71 14.10 24.14
CA ASP A 119 -5.28 13.95 24.49
C ASP A 119 -4.41 13.69 23.26
N THR A 120 -4.90 12.82 22.36
CA THR A 120 -4.21 12.49 21.11
C THR A 120 -4.05 13.71 20.22
N TRP A 121 -5.12 14.50 20.02
CA TRP A 121 -5.07 15.70 19.20
C TRP A 121 -4.20 16.79 19.81
N THR A 122 -4.28 17.00 21.11
CA THR A 122 -3.44 17.97 21.83
C THR A 122 -1.96 17.59 21.69
N THR A 123 -1.62 16.32 21.90
CA THR A 123 -0.24 15.80 21.71
C THR A 123 0.25 16.01 20.28
N ARG A 124 -0.59 15.75 19.27
CA ARG A 124 -0.23 15.91 17.86
C ARG A 124 -0.07 17.37 17.48
N ARG A 125 -0.95 18.26 17.96
CA ARG A 125 -0.88 19.70 17.76
C ARG A 125 0.40 20.26 18.36
N ASN A 126 0.69 19.94 19.63
CA ASN A 126 1.93 20.37 20.26
C ASN A 126 3.15 19.94 19.44
N LYS A 127 3.20 18.69 18.96
CA LYS A 127 4.31 18.24 18.08
C LYS A 127 4.42 19.03 16.78
N TYR A 128 3.29 19.43 16.20
CA TYR A 128 3.26 20.23 14.98
C TYR A 128 3.72 21.66 15.23
N ASP A 129 3.31 22.28 16.34
CA ASP A 129 3.66 23.66 16.69
C ASP A 129 5.18 23.85 16.94
N HIS A 130 5.89 22.76 17.26
CA HIS A 130 7.36 22.77 17.39
C HIS A 130 8.08 22.57 16.05
N LEU A 131 7.36 22.36 14.94
CA LEU A 131 7.94 22.28 13.61
C LEU A 131 8.05 23.69 12.99
N PRO A 132 9.10 23.98 12.21
CA PRO A 132 9.18 25.25 11.48
C PRO A 132 8.02 25.40 10.50
N ASP A 133 7.53 26.64 10.32
CA ASP A 133 6.44 26.93 9.39
C ASP A 133 6.73 26.41 7.97
N GLY A 134 5.72 25.80 7.36
CA GLY A 134 5.83 25.18 6.04
C GLY A 134 6.59 23.85 6.02
N SER A 135 7.02 23.31 7.18
CA SER A 135 7.71 22.02 7.24
C SER A 135 6.77 20.85 7.06
N VAL A 136 7.16 19.92 6.18
CA VAL A 136 6.53 18.60 6.07
C VAL A 136 6.90 17.76 7.29
N MET A 137 5.96 16.97 7.82
CA MET A 137 6.23 16.05 8.93
C MET A 137 7.49 15.20 8.65
N PRO A 138 8.43 15.04 9.62
CA PRO A 138 9.74 14.42 9.37
C PRO A 138 9.67 13.06 8.67
N LYS A 139 8.70 12.22 9.05
CA LYS A 139 8.49 10.90 8.45
C LYS A 139 8.07 10.92 6.98
N ILE A 140 7.31 11.93 6.57
CA ILE A 140 6.94 12.12 5.16
C ILE A 140 8.13 12.68 4.39
N GLN A 141 8.90 13.59 5.00
CA GLN A 141 10.12 14.12 4.40
C GLN A 141 11.16 13.02 4.15
N GLU A 142 11.36 12.11 5.11
CA GLU A 142 12.21 10.93 4.98
C GLU A 142 11.80 10.08 3.77
N LYS A 143 10.51 9.70 3.68
CA LYS A 143 9.98 8.96 2.53
C LYS A 143 10.20 9.69 1.21
N MET A 144 9.96 11.00 1.17
CA MET A 144 10.14 11.81 -0.03
C MET A 144 11.62 11.82 -0.48
N GLN A 145 12.56 11.85 0.48
CA GLN A 145 13.99 11.77 0.17
C GLN A 145 14.41 10.39 -0.35
N GLU A 146 13.85 9.31 0.19
CA GLU A 146 14.07 7.95 -0.32
C GLU A 146 13.59 7.81 -1.77
N GLU A 147 12.36 8.25 -2.05
CA GLU A 147 11.80 8.25 -3.41
C GLU A 147 12.63 9.12 -4.35
N ARG A 148 13.08 10.29 -3.90
CA ARG A 148 13.98 11.14 -4.70
C ARG A 148 15.27 10.42 -5.09
N LYS A 149 15.87 9.62 -4.20
CA LYS A 149 17.07 8.82 -4.51
C LYS A 149 16.75 7.73 -5.53
N SER A 150 15.60 7.06 -5.41
CA SER A 150 15.13 6.05 -6.35
C SER A 150 14.88 6.63 -7.76
N CYS A 151 14.27 7.82 -7.84
CA CYS A 151 13.99 8.51 -9.10
C CYS A 151 15.25 8.85 -9.91
N ARG A 152 16.41 9.09 -9.27
CA ARG A 152 17.68 9.40 -9.97
C ARG A 152 18.12 8.34 -10.96
N ARG A 153 17.62 7.11 -10.83
CA ARG A 153 17.96 5.97 -11.70
C ARG A 153 17.11 5.92 -12.95
N TRP A 154 16.07 6.73 -13.05
CA TRP A 154 15.21 6.79 -14.21
C TRP A 154 15.72 7.84 -15.18
N SER A 155 15.83 7.47 -16.46
CA SER A 155 16.14 8.38 -17.56
C SER A 155 14.92 8.51 -18.43
N CYS A 156 14.51 9.76 -18.68
CA CYS A 156 13.43 10.09 -19.60
C CYS A 156 14.05 10.67 -20.87
N ARG A 157 13.71 10.09 -22.02
CA ARG A 157 14.13 10.56 -23.34
C ARG A 157 12.91 10.90 -24.16
N LEU A 158 12.97 11.99 -24.92
CA LEU A 158 11.89 12.34 -25.84
C LEU A 158 11.90 11.35 -27.01
N ALA A 159 10.77 10.70 -27.25
CA ALA A 159 10.58 9.73 -28.34
C ALA A 159 9.57 10.21 -29.40
N GLY A 160 8.89 11.33 -29.14
CA GLY A 160 7.92 11.98 -30.03
C GLY A 160 7.26 13.16 -29.33
N GLU A 161 6.29 13.81 -29.98
CA GLU A 161 5.53 14.91 -29.38
C GLU A 161 4.75 14.40 -28.15
N LYS A 162 5.10 14.89 -26.96
CA LYS A 162 4.54 14.44 -25.67
C LYS A 162 4.67 12.93 -25.38
N ILE A 163 5.53 12.22 -26.12
CA ILE A 163 5.85 10.79 -25.90
C ILE A 163 7.27 10.66 -25.34
N TYR A 164 7.39 9.96 -24.23
CA TYR A 164 8.65 9.77 -23.52
C TYR A 164 9.00 8.29 -23.41
N ASP A 165 10.25 7.96 -23.73
CA ASP A 165 10.87 6.69 -23.38
C ASP A 165 11.48 6.80 -21.98
N VAL A 166 10.92 6.07 -21.02
CA VAL A 166 11.29 6.11 -19.61
C VAL A 166 11.94 4.78 -19.23
N VAL A 167 13.23 4.85 -18.87
CA VAL A 167 14.08 3.67 -18.69
C VAL A 167 14.72 3.69 -17.31
N LEU A 168 14.66 2.56 -16.60
CA LEU A 168 15.39 2.36 -15.35
C LEU A 168 16.82 1.89 -15.64
N ILE A 169 17.80 2.74 -15.29
CA ILE A 169 19.23 2.46 -15.43
C ILE A 169 19.72 1.80 -14.13
N ARG A 170 20.03 0.51 -14.18
CA ARG A 170 20.57 -0.21 -13.02
C ARG A 170 22.10 -0.34 -13.03
N ASN A 171 22.73 -0.33 -14.20
CA ASN A 171 24.17 -0.22 -14.52
C ASN A 171 24.28 0.17 -16.02
N ALA A 172 25.47 0.57 -16.50
CA ALA A 172 25.69 1.17 -17.84
C ALA A 172 24.97 0.46 -19.01
N ASP A 173 24.79 -0.86 -18.98
CA ASP A 173 24.25 -1.62 -20.12
C ASP A 173 23.01 -2.49 -19.81
N VAL A 174 22.47 -2.48 -18.58
CA VAL A 174 21.32 -3.35 -18.23
C VAL A 174 20.07 -2.52 -17.91
N THR A 175 19.21 -2.38 -18.90
CA THR A 175 17.84 -1.86 -18.75
C THR A 175 16.94 -2.98 -18.25
N THR A 176 16.37 -2.84 -17.05
CA THR A 176 15.47 -3.87 -16.47
C THR A 176 14.00 -3.51 -16.61
N GLU A 177 13.69 -2.23 -16.72
CA GLU A 177 12.32 -1.74 -16.91
C GLU A 177 12.32 -0.58 -17.90
N LYS A 178 11.40 -0.64 -18.87
CA LYS A 178 11.25 0.33 -19.94
C LYS A 178 9.76 0.58 -20.17
N TYR A 179 9.39 1.85 -20.26
CA TYR A 179 8.01 2.27 -20.49
C TYR A 179 7.97 3.33 -21.58
N ILE A 180 6.98 3.25 -22.45
CA ILE A 180 6.62 4.35 -23.34
C ILE A 180 5.46 5.08 -22.68
N VAL A 181 5.69 6.33 -22.30
CA VAL A 181 4.71 7.18 -21.63
C VAL A 181 4.22 8.21 -22.64
N ASP A 182 2.95 8.09 -23.02
CA ASP A 182 2.26 9.02 -23.91
C ASP A 182 1.36 9.94 -23.08
N LEU A 183 1.74 11.21 -22.97
CA LEU A 183 0.99 12.17 -22.16
C LEU A 183 -0.32 12.60 -22.83
N ASN A 184 -0.53 12.33 -24.13
CA ASN A 184 -1.79 12.64 -24.80
C ASN A 184 -2.93 11.70 -24.36
N LYS A 185 -2.60 10.56 -23.76
CA LYS A 185 -3.58 9.58 -23.24
C LYS A 185 -3.97 9.84 -21.78
N MET A 186 -3.45 10.92 -21.18
CA MET A 186 -3.76 11.32 -19.80
C MET A 186 -4.83 12.44 -19.72
N GLU A 187 -5.28 12.97 -20.86
CA GLU A 187 -6.49 13.81 -21.00
C GLU A 187 -7.71 12.95 -21.29
#